data_AF-A0A849Z3S8-F1
#
_entry.id   AF-A0A849Z3S8-F1
#
_cell.length_a   1.000
_cell.length_b   1.000
_cell.length_c   1.000
_cell.angle_alpha   90.00
_cell.angle_beta   90.00
_cell.angle_gamma   90.00
#
_symmetry.space_group_name_H-M   'P 1'
#
loop_
_entity.id
_entity.type
_entity.pdbx_description
1 polymer ?
#
loop_
_entity_poly.entity_id
_entity_poly.type
_entity_poly.pdbx_seq_one_letter_code
_entity_poly.pdbx_strand_id
1 'polypeptide(L)'
;MKRLPLAGKLGPDTIMSAVERGAVEMAREGAGPVEIAGRCSAWLTEATELAMQQFPPVRPIGCKSGCAYCCHLKVVATVPEVLCIIDHVQRTLSPEGLASFRARVSEANAAVGNVTADERARRQVPCPLLDGSHCVAYENRPLHCAGANSFDPASCEDAFRRPDEDVAISHYPAQRLAAGSASVGLSRALFTIGLDGRVVELVAALHLALTDPSAADRWNQGEPAFEAAVDRELVAMLERRRLDRG
;
A
#
# COMPACT_ATOMS: atom_id res chain seq x y z
N MET A 1 6.36 -11.71 22.02
CA MET A 1 4.93 -12.06 22.19
C MET A 1 4.46 -12.63 20.85
N LYS A 2 3.97 -13.87 20.79
CA LYS A 2 3.44 -14.43 19.53
C LYS A 2 2.15 -13.69 19.19
N ARG A 3 2.20 -12.80 18.19
CA ARG A 3 1.15 -11.82 17.87
C ARG A 3 -0.09 -12.44 17.24
N LEU A 4 0.07 -13.60 16.59
CA LEU A 4 -1.05 -14.48 16.24
C LEU A 4 -1.23 -15.54 17.34
N PRO A 5 -2.46 -15.84 17.79
CA PRO A 5 -2.70 -16.96 18.68
C PRO A 5 -2.29 -18.24 17.95
N LEU A 6 -1.17 -18.86 18.36
CA LEU A 6 -0.62 -20.07 17.76
C LEU A 6 -1.40 -21.35 18.13
N ALA A 7 -2.72 -21.30 18.10
CA ALA A 7 -3.53 -22.48 18.36
C ALA A 7 -4.71 -22.56 17.38
N GLY A 8 -4.55 -23.38 16.34
CA GLY A 8 -5.65 -23.90 15.52
C GLY A 8 -5.65 -23.51 14.04
N LYS A 9 -6.47 -24.22 13.25
CA LYS A 9 -6.84 -23.85 11.88
C LYS A 9 -7.76 -22.61 11.95
N LEU A 10 -7.18 -21.44 12.15
CA LEU A 10 -7.88 -20.16 12.14
C LEU A 10 -8.51 -19.89 10.77
N GLY A 11 -9.80 -19.61 10.71
CA GLY A 11 -10.48 -19.23 9.47
C GLY A 11 -10.01 -17.86 8.95
N PRO A 12 -10.32 -17.50 7.68
CA PRO A 12 -9.92 -16.23 7.07
C PRO A 12 -10.24 -15.01 7.94
N ASP A 13 -11.43 -14.96 8.54
CA ASP A 13 -11.87 -13.85 9.40
C ASP A 13 -11.01 -13.69 10.66
N THR A 14 -10.51 -14.79 11.22
CA THR A 14 -9.66 -14.74 12.41
C THR A 14 -8.25 -14.27 12.07
N ILE A 15 -7.71 -14.65 10.92
CA ILE A 15 -6.44 -14.11 10.40
C ILE A 15 -6.60 -12.61 10.18
N MET A 16 -7.65 -12.19 9.47
CA MET A 16 -7.90 -10.76 9.21
C MET A 16 -7.97 -9.96 10.51
N SER A 17 -8.75 -10.44 11.48
CA SER A 17 -8.90 -9.77 12.77
C SER A 17 -7.61 -9.75 13.59
N ALA A 18 -6.79 -10.80 13.53
CA ALA A 18 -5.50 -10.86 14.21
C ALA A 18 -4.48 -9.91 13.58
N VAL A 19 -4.43 -9.85 12.24
CA VAL A 19 -3.57 -8.93 11.50
C VAL A 19 -3.94 -7.48 11.82
N GLU A 20 -5.24 -7.16 11.81
CA GLU A 20 -5.76 -5.84 12.15
C GLU A 20 -5.39 -5.44 13.59
N ARG A 21 -5.66 -6.31 14.58
CA ARG A 21 -5.31 -6.05 15.99
C ARG A 21 -3.82 -5.87 16.20
N GLY A 22 -3.00 -6.71 15.57
CA GLY A 22 -1.54 -6.61 15.65
C GLY A 22 -1.06 -5.25 15.14
N ALA A 23 -1.58 -4.76 14.02
CA ALA A 23 -1.24 -3.43 13.51
C ALA A 23 -1.66 -2.31 14.49
N VAL A 24 -2.84 -2.43 15.11
CA VAL A 24 -3.31 -1.46 16.14
C VAL A 24 -2.43 -1.43 17.36
N GLU A 25 -2.07 -2.59 17.92
CA GLU A 25 -1.21 -2.70 19.10
C GLU A 25 0.17 -2.10 18.82
N MET A 26 0.75 -2.37 17.63
CA MET A 26 2.07 -1.88 17.28
C MET A 26 2.16 -0.36 17.18
N ALA A 27 1.16 0.31 16.62
CA ALA A 27 1.22 1.77 16.49
C ALA A 27 1.08 2.49 17.85
N ARG A 28 0.55 1.82 18.88
CA ARG A 28 0.37 2.39 20.22
C ARG A 28 1.63 2.40 21.07
N GLU A 29 2.71 1.76 20.63
CA GLU A 29 3.95 1.64 21.39
C GLU A 29 4.87 2.90 21.31
N GLY A 30 4.35 4.04 20.85
CA GLY A 30 5.08 5.32 20.86
C GLY A 30 6.14 5.49 19.77
N ALA A 31 5.97 4.80 18.64
CA ALA A 31 6.89 4.82 17.50
C ALA A 31 6.63 6.02 16.55
N GLY A 32 7.68 6.51 15.88
CA GLY A 32 7.54 7.50 14.79
C GLY A 32 6.92 6.89 13.52
N PRO A 33 6.49 7.70 12.53
CA PRO A 33 5.78 7.20 11.34
C PRO A 33 6.54 6.14 10.54
N VAL A 34 7.83 6.36 10.30
CA VAL A 34 8.68 5.41 9.55
C VAL A 34 8.78 4.08 10.28
N GLU A 35 8.92 4.11 11.61
CA GLU A 35 8.97 2.92 12.44
C GLU A 35 7.62 2.19 12.46
N ILE A 36 6.50 2.92 12.57
CA ILE A 36 5.15 2.33 12.48
C ILE A 36 4.98 1.59 11.16
N ALA A 37 5.33 2.21 10.03
CA ALA A 37 5.24 1.60 8.71
C ALA A 37 6.15 0.37 8.57
N GLY A 38 7.41 0.48 9.03
CA GLY A 38 8.36 -0.64 9.02
C GLY A 38 7.86 -1.83 9.84
N ARG A 39 7.32 -1.58 11.03
CA ARG A 39 6.70 -2.60 11.89
C ARG A 39 5.49 -3.25 11.23
N CYS A 40 4.65 -2.47 10.56
CA CYS A 40 3.50 -3.01 9.83
C CYS A 40 3.91 -3.85 8.61
N SER A 41 4.95 -3.43 7.88
CA SER A 41 5.49 -4.21 6.76
C SER A 41 6.10 -5.54 7.23
N ALA A 42 6.89 -5.51 8.31
CA ALA A 42 7.43 -6.71 8.94
C ALA A 42 6.31 -7.65 9.42
N TRP A 43 5.27 -7.09 10.02
CA TRP A 43 4.10 -7.86 10.44
C TRP A 43 3.32 -8.47 9.27
N LEU A 44 3.14 -7.75 8.17
CA LEU A 44 2.53 -8.30 6.96
C LEU A 44 3.33 -9.49 6.43
N THR A 45 4.66 -9.39 6.45
CA THR A 45 5.55 -10.48 6.03
C THR A 45 5.33 -11.71 6.89
N GLU A 46 5.42 -11.56 8.23
CA GLU A 46 5.17 -12.65 9.19
C GLU A 46 3.77 -13.26 9.01
N ALA A 47 2.73 -12.42 8.91
CA ALA A 47 1.35 -12.87 8.74
C ALA A 47 1.15 -13.62 7.42
N THR A 48 1.80 -13.19 6.34
CA THR A 48 1.74 -13.86 5.04
C THR A 48 2.43 -15.22 5.10
N GLU A 49 3.59 -15.31 5.73
CA GLU A 49 4.32 -16.58 5.92
C GLU A 49 3.49 -17.58 6.74
N LEU A 50 2.91 -17.14 7.85
CA LEU A 50 2.02 -17.96 8.68
C LEU A 50 0.77 -18.39 7.91
N ALA A 51 0.17 -17.49 7.14
CA ALA A 51 -0.96 -17.82 6.29
C ALA A 51 -0.59 -18.84 5.21
N MET A 52 0.59 -18.75 4.60
CA MET A 52 1.09 -19.73 3.63
C MET A 52 1.36 -21.10 4.25
N GLN A 53 1.89 -21.15 5.47
CA GLN A 53 2.07 -22.41 6.19
C GLN A 53 0.74 -23.11 6.50
N GLN A 54 -0.27 -22.32 6.87
CA GLN A 54 -1.59 -22.83 7.23
C GLN A 54 -2.47 -23.13 6.00
N PHE A 55 -2.35 -22.31 4.97
CA PHE A 55 -3.11 -22.36 3.72
C PHE A 55 -2.17 -22.29 2.53
N PRO A 56 -1.43 -23.38 2.23
CA PRO A 56 -0.48 -23.37 1.13
C PRO A 56 -1.13 -22.96 -0.20
N PRO A 57 -0.44 -22.14 -1.01
CA PRO A 57 -0.98 -21.78 -2.32
C PRO A 57 -1.16 -23.04 -3.17
N VAL A 58 -2.29 -23.13 -3.87
CA VAL A 58 -2.64 -24.30 -4.71
C VAL A 58 -1.69 -24.51 -5.90
N ARG A 59 -0.91 -23.49 -6.25
CA ARG A 59 0.13 -23.49 -7.28
C ARG A 59 1.17 -22.39 -6.98
N PRO A 60 2.37 -22.43 -7.59
CA PRO A 60 3.38 -21.40 -7.37
C PRO A 60 2.88 -19.99 -7.73
N ILE A 61 3.22 -19.00 -6.90
CA ILE A 61 2.96 -17.58 -7.19
C ILE A 61 3.94 -17.13 -8.27
N GLY A 62 3.43 -16.55 -9.36
CA GLY A 62 4.22 -16.10 -10.51
C GLY A 62 4.81 -14.69 -10.36
N CYS A 63 4.35 -13.92 -9.36
CA CYS A 63 4.89 -12.58 -9.08
C CYS A 63 6.32 -12.63 -8.53
N LYS A 64 7.17 -11.77 -9.09
CA LYS A 64 8.56 -11.58 -8.68
C LYS A 64 9.01 -10.14 -8.97
N SER A 65 10.11 -9.72 -8.36
CA SER A 65 10.77 -8.46 -8.70
C SER A 65 11.10 -8.42 -10.20
N GLY A 66 10.95 -7.25 -10.82
CA GLY A 66 11.08 -7.05 -12.27
C GLY A 66 9.78 -7.24 -13.06
N CYS A 67 8.67 -7.67 -12.44
CA CYS A 67 7.34 -7.60 -13.03
C CYS A 67 6.69 -6.24 -12.71
N ALA A 68 6.25 -5.51 -13.74
CA ALA A 68 5.82 -4.12 -13.61
C ALA A 68 4.35 -3.87 -14.01
N TYR A 69 3.58 -4.90 -14.38
CA TYR A 69 2.19 -4.70 -14.85
C TYR A 69 1.30 -4.02 -13.81
N CYS A 70 1.34 -4.47 -12.55
CA CYS A 70 0.56 -3.87 -11.47
C CYS A 70 1.03 -2.46 -11.08
N CYS A 71 2.24 -2.04 -11.47
CA CYS A 71 2.78 -0.71 -11.19
C CYS A 71 2.14 0.40 -12.04
N HIS A 72 1.11 0.09 -12.81
CA HIS A 72 0.29 1.05 -13.55
C HIS A 72 -1.13 1.18 -12.95
N LEU A 73 -1.41 0.45 -11.87
CA LEU A 73 -2.70 0.52 -11.17
C LEU A 73 -2.67 1.59 -10.07
N LYS A 74 -3.86 2.02 -9.66
CA LYS A 74 -3.99 2.95 -8.54
C LYS A 74 -3.64 2.23 -7.25
N VAL A 75 -2.84 2.89 -6.42
CA VAL A 75 -2.45 2.37 -5.10
C VAL A 75 -2.83 3.41 -4.06
N VAL A 76 -3.49 2.94 -3.00
CA VAL A 76 -3.67 3.72 -1.78
C VAL A 76 -2.65 3.26 -0.73
N ALA A 77 -2.25 4.17 0.14
CA ALA A 77 -1.33 3.93 1.23
C ALA A 77 -1.71 4.79 2.44
N THR A 78 -1.23 4.45 3.62
CA THR A 78 -1.25 5.36 4.77
C THR A 78 -0.08 6.35 4.69
N VAL A 79 -0.18 7.50 5.35
CA VAL A 79 0.90 8.49 5.38
C VAL A 79 2.23 7.90 5.92
N PRO A 80 2.25 7.07 6.99
CA PRO A 80 3.45 6.35 7.40
C PRO A 80 4.14 5.55 6.29
N GLU A 81 3.38 4.83 5.46
CA GLU A 81 3.93 4.06 4.33
C GLU A 81 4.59 5.00 3.31
N VAL A 82 3.97 6.13 3.01
CA VAL A 82 4.54 7.16 2.10
C VAL A 82 5.83 7.74 2.68
N LEU A 83 5.83 8.12 3.95
CA LEU A 83 7.02 8.68 4.61
C LEU A 83 8.16 7.65 4.71
N CYS A 84 7.84 6.37 4.92
CA CYS A 84 8.82 5.29 4.89
C CYS A 84 9.48 5.14 3.51
N ILE A 85 8.71 5.28 2.42
CA ILE A 85 9.24 5.29 1.06
C ILE A 85 10.15 6.49 0.84
N ILE A 86 9.73 7.69 1.26
CA ILE A 86 10.52 8.93 1.12
C ILE A 86 11.85 8.82 1.88
N ASP A 87 11.82 8.38 3.14
CA ASP A 87 13.03 8.14 3.94
C ASP A 87 13.96 7.13 3.26
N HIS A 88 13.41 6.01 2.77
CA HIS A 88 14.17 4.98 2.07
C HIS A 88 14.88 5.57 0.84
N VAL A 89 14.17 6.20 -0.09
CA VAL A 89 14.76 6.69 -1.34
C VAL A 89 15.76 7.83 -1.11
N GLN A 90 15.55 8.65 -0.07
CA GLN A 90 16.50 9.70 0.31
C GLN A 90 17.81 9.11 0.86
N ARG A 91 17.74 7.96 1.55
CA ARG A 91 18.92 7.27 2.11
C ARG A 91 19.67 6.41 1.09
N THR A 92 18.98 5.85 0.10
CA THR A 92 19.55 4.81 -0.78
C THR A 92 19.87 5.26 -2.20
N LEU A 93 19.18 6.29 -2.73
CA LEU A 93 19.46 6.79 -4.08
C LEU A 93 20.64 7.77 -4.09
N SER A 94 21.38 7.81 -5.20
CA SER A 94 22.36 8.87 -5.44
C SER A 94 21.65 10.22 -5.61
N PRO A 95 22.38 11.36 -5.53
CA PRO A 95 21.79 12.67 -5.82
C PRO A 95 21.07 12.74 -7.18
N GLU A 96 21.65 12.14 -8.22
CA GLU A 96 21.07 12.05 -9.56
C GLU A 96 19.84 11.15 -9.58
N GLY A 97 19.90 10.00 -8.89
CA GLY A 97 18.78 9.08 -8.75
C GLY A 97 17.59 9.74 -8.02
N LEU A 98 17.87 10.52 -6.98
CA LEU A 98 16.84 11.26 -6.23
C LEU A 98 16.23 12.39 -7.09
N ALA A 99 17.04 13.09 -7.89
CA ALA A 99 16.54 14.09 -8.83
C ALA A 99 15.64 13.46 -9.90
N SER A 100 16.05 12.33 -10.48
CA SER A 100 15.24 11.54 -11.43
C SER A 100 13.94 11.03 -10.79
N PHE A 101 13.99 10.55 -9.55
CA PHE A 101 12.80 10.15 -8.80
C PHE A 101 11.84 11.33 -8.61
N ARG A 102 12.32 12.51 -8.19
CA ARG A 102 11.49 13.72 -8.04
C ARG A 102 10.82 14.12 -9.36
N ALA A 103 11.54 14.06 -10.47
CA ALA A 103 10.98 14.34 -11.80
C ALA A 103 9.86 13.34 -12.15
N ARG A 104 10.11 12.03 -12.00
CA ARG A 104 9.09 10.99 -12.23
C ARG A 104 7.85 11.19 -11.36
N VAL A 105 8.01 11.55 -10.08
CA VAL A 105 6.88 11.83 -9.19
C VAL A 105 6.08 13.04 -9.67
N SER A 106 6.73 14.12 -10.09
CA SER A 106 6.06 15.31 -10.61
C SER A 106 5.27 15.01 -11.88
N GLU A 107 5.90 14.32 -12.85
CA GLU A 107 5.28 13.91 -14.11
C GLU A 107 4.09 12.96 -13.86
N ALA A 108 4.28 11.94 -13.03
CA ALA A 108 3.21 11.00 -12.69
C ALA A 108 2.06 11.70 -11.96
N ASN A 109 2.33 12.60 -11.02
CA ASN A 109 1.27 13.33 -10.32
C ASN A 109 0.47 14.23 -11.26
N ALA A 110 1.14 14.94 -12.18
CA ALA A 110 0.45 15.73 -13.20
C ALA A 110 -0.42 14.87 -14.12
N ALA A 111 0.06 13.66 -14.44
CA ALA A 111 -0.62 12.76 -15.37
C ALA A 111 -1.70 11.88 -14.74
N VAL A 112 -1.61 11.49 -13.46
CA VAL A 112 -2.52 10.53 -12.82
C VAL A 112 -2.83 10.81 -11.35
N GLY A 113 -2.37 11.91 -10.77
CA GLY A 113 -2.65 12.23 -9.38
C GLY A 113 -4.15 12.31 -9.10
N ASN A 114 -4.62 11.59 -8.09
CA ASN A 114 -6.02 11.58 -7.64
C ASN A 114 -7.09 11.22 -8.70
N VAL A 115 -6.73 10.52 -9.78
CA VAL A 115 -7.72 10.01 -10.75
C VAL A 115 -8.43 8.75 -10.23
N THR A 116 -9.52 8.33 -10.86
CA THR A 116 -10.22 7.08 -10.52
C THR A 116 -9.37 5.86 -10.85
N ALA A 117 -9.68 4.70 -10.25
CA ALA A 117 -8.94 3.46 -10.54
C ALA A 117 -8.97 3.10 -12.04
N ASP A 118 -10.13 3.25 -12.68
CA ASP A 118 -10.30 2.95 -14.12
C ASP A 118 -9.51 3.93 -15.00
N GLU A 119 -9.55 5.23 -14.66
CA GLU A 119 -8.77 6.25 -15.36
C GLU A 119 -7.27 5.98 -15.22
N ARG A 120 -6.83 5.56 -14.03
CA ARG A 120 -5.44 5.20 -13.75
C ARG A 120 -4.99 4.01 -14.59
N ALA A 121 -5.85 3.00 -14.73
CA ALA A 121 -5.59 1.81 -15.55
C ALA A 121 -5.50 2.18 -17.05
N ARG A 122 -6.42 2.99 -17.57
CA ARG A 122 -6.42 3.46 -18.96
C ARG A 122 -5.19 4.29 -19.32
N ARG A 123 -4.76 5.18 -18.42
CA ARG A 123 -3.63 6.10 -18.68
C ARG A 123 -2.28 5.38 -18.76
N GLN A 124 -2.16 4.17 -18.17
CA GLN A 124 -0.95 3.34 -18.20
C GLN A 124 0.36 4.09 -17.84
N VAL A 125 0.28 5.16 -17.05
CA VAL A 125 1.46 5.87 -16.58
C VAL A 125 2.20 5.00 -15.55
N PRO A 126 3.51 4.79 -15.67
CA PRO A 126 4.24 3.99 -14.69
C PRO A 126 4.24 4.64 -13.30
N CYS A 127 4.20 3.83 -12.25
CA CYS A 127 4.43 4.29 -10.88
C CYS A 127 5.81 4.98 -10.82
N PRO A 128 5.93 6.14 -10.16
CA PRO A 128 7.20 6.88 -10.11
C PRO A 128 8.31 6.16 -9.33
N LEU A 129 7.99 5.07 -8.62
CA LEU A 129 8.97 4.19 -7.98
C LEU A 129 9.63 3.21 -8.96
N LEU A 130 9.13 3.07 -10.20
CA LEU A 130 9.72 2.19 -11.21
C LEU A 130 10.92 2.83 -11.90
N ASP A 131 12.11 2.31 -11.65
CA ASP A 131 13.30 2.56 -12.46
C ASP A 131 13.48 1.39 -13.44
N GLY A 132 13.16 1.63 -14.71
CA GLY A 132 12.92 0.56 -15.68
C GLY A 132 11.76 -0.35 -15.22
N SER A 133 12.04 -1.63 -15.01
CA SER A 133 11.07 -2.60 -14.46
C SER A 133 11.22 -2.86 -12.97
N HIS A 134 12.15 -2.18 -12.30
CA HIS A 134 12.49 -2.42 -10.90
C HIS A 134 11.91 -1.32 -10.00
N CYS A 135 11.25 -1.72 -8.91
CA CYS A 135 10.78 -0.76 -7.90
C CYS A 135 11.95 -0.36 -6.99
N VAL A 136 12.34 0.92 -6.98
CA VAL A 136 13.43 1.42 -6.13
C VAL A 136 13.15 1.32 -4.63
N ALA A 137 11.90 1.05 -4.24
CA ALA A 137 11.48 0.82 -2.87
C ALA A 137 10.80 -0.56 -2.72
N TYR A 138 11.26 -1.60 -3.42
CA TYR A 138 10.58 -2.91 -3.45
C TYR A 138 10.34 -3.50 -2.05
N GLU A 139 11.34 -3.44 -1.16
CA GLU A 139 11.23 -3.93 0.23
C GLU A 139 10.36 -3.02 1.13
N ASN A 140 10.19 -1.75 0.74
CA ASN A 140 9.39 -0.74 1.45
C ASN A 140 8.10 -0.40 0.69
N ARG A 141 7.65 -1.29 -0.21
CA ARG A 141 6.45 -1.06 -1.01
C ARG A 141 5.22 -0.97 -0.10
N PRO A 142 4.20 -0.16 -0.46
CA PRO A 142 2.97 -0.07 0.31
C PRO A 142 2.35 -1.46 0.54
N LEU A 143 1.60 -1.62 1.63
CA LEU A 143 0.98 -2.88 2.02
C LEU A 143 0.16 -3.48 0.88
N HIS A 144 -0.60 -2.65 0.14
CA HIS A 144 -1.35 -3.09 -1.04
C HIS A 144 -0.46 -3.57 -2.20
N CYS A 145 0.71 -2.97 -2.40
CA CYS A 145 1.72 -3.46 -3.36
C CYS A 145 2.39 -4.76 -2.88
N ALA A 146 2.61 -4.90 -1.56
CA ALA A 146 3.15 -6.12 -0.96
C ALA A 146 2.17 -7.30 -1.00
N GLY A 147 0.88 -7.01 -0.86
CA GLY A 147 -0.20 -7.99 -0.95
C GLY A 147 -0.57 -8.40 -2.37
N ALA A 148 -0.30 -7.54 -3.36
CA ALA A 148 -0.59 -7.82 -4.76
C ALA A 148 0.23 -9.02 -5.24
N ASN A 149 -0.47 -10.00 -5.79
CA ASN A 149 0.13 -11.22 -6.30
C ASN A 149 -0.74 -11.82 -7.42
N SER A 150 -0.14 -12.68 -8.22
CA SER A 150 -0.78 -13.44 -9.28
C SER A 150 -0.08 -14.78 -9.41
N PHE A 151 -0.84 -15.83 -9.66
CA PHE A 151 -0.31 -17.11 -10.07
C PHE A 151 0.08 -17.15 -11.55
N ASP A 152 -0.42 -16.20 -12.36
CA ASP A 152 -0.22 -16.15 -13.80
C ASP A 152 0.12 -14.71 -14.26
N PRO A 153 1.40 -14.41 -14.56
CA PRO A 153 1.79 -13.11 -15.09
C PRO A 153 1.10 -12.73 -16.40
N ALA A 154 0.68 -13.69 -17.23
CA ALA A 154 -0.01 -13.41 -18.48
C ALA A 154 -1.37 -12.75 -18.23
N SER A 155 -2.10 -13.18 -17.18
CA SER A 155 -3.34 -12.52 -16.76
C SER A 155 -3.14 -11.05 -16.35
N CYS A 156 -1.98 -10.72 -15.77
CA CYS A 156 -1.64 -9.34 -15.42
C CYS A 156 -1.30 -8.51 -16.67
N GLU A 157 -0.59 -9.09 -17.63
CA GLU A 157 -0.31 -8.48 -18.93
C GLU A 157 -1.59 -8.22 -19.72
N ASP A 158 -2.50 -9.18 -19.71
CA ASP A 158 -3.80 -9.08 -20.35
C ASP A 158 -4.66 -7.97 -19.74
N ALA A 159 -4.74 -7.91 -18.40
CA ALA A 159 -5.44 -6.84 -17.69
C ALA A 159 -4.80 -5.47 -17.97
N PHE A 160 -3.47 -5.42 -18.07
CA PHE A 160 -2.75 -4.21 -18.45
C PHE A 160 -3.12 -3.76 -19.88
N ARG A 161 -3.15 -4.69 -20.85
CA ARG A 161 -3.47 -4.39 -22.26
C ARG A 161 -4.94 -4.07 -22.50
N ARG A 162 -5.84 -4.52 -21.63
CA ARG A 162 -7.30 -4.39 -21.76
C ARG A 162 -7.89 -3.67 -20.55
N PRO A 163 -7.55 -2.38 -20.34
CA PRO A 163 -7.89 -1.66 -19.11
C PRO A 163 -9.38 -1.41 -18.89
N ASP A 164 -10.21 -1.58 -19.93
CA ASP A 164 -11.67 -1.41 -19.87
C ASP A 164 -12.41 -2.77 -19.75
N GLU A 165 -11.68 -3.89 -19.67
CA GLU A 165 -12.25 -5.23 -19.51
C GLU A 165 -12.03 -5.77 -18.10
N ASP A 166 -13.00 -6.51 -17.56
CA ASP A 166 -12.88 -7.23 -16.29
C ASP A 166 -12.07 -8.53 -16.49
N VAL A 167 -10.75 -8.39 -16.62
CA VAL A 167 -9.83 -9.52 -16.75
C VAL A 167 -9.57 -10.12 -15.37
N ALA A 168 -10.02 -11.36 -15.17
CA ALA A 168 -9.82 -12.08 -13.93
C ALA A 168 -8.34 -12.40 -13.68
N ILE A 169 -7.76 -11.79 -12.64
CA ILE A 169 -6.40 -12.10 -12.17
C ILE A 169 -6.47 -13.21 -11.10
N SER A 170 -5.98 -14.39 -11.47
CA SER A 170 -5.86 -15.52 -10.57
C SER A 170 -4.75 -15.26 -9.55
N HIS A 171 -5.10 -15.14 -8.26
CA HIS A 171 -4.17 -14.75 -7.20
C HIS A 171 -4.36 -15.61 -5.95
N TYR A 172 -3.34 -15.62 -5.08
CA TYR A 172 -3.37 -16.20 -3.75
C TYR A 172 -4.13 -15.27 -2.79
N PRO A 173 -5.35 -15.67 -2.34
CA PRO A 173 -6.22 -14.76 -1.59
C PRO A 173 -5.68 -14.40 -0.21
N ALA A 174 -5.00 -15.32 0.48
CA ALA A 174 -4.58 -15.08 1.86
C ALA A 174 -3.57 -13.92 1.98
N GLN A 175 -2.62 -13.80 1.04
CA GLN A 175 -1.68 -12.68 0.98
C GLN A 175 -2.41 -11.34 0.72
N ARG A 176 -3.40 -11.33 -0.18
CA ARG A 176 -4.19 -10.13 -0.46
C ARG A 176 -5.03 -9.70 0.73
N LEU A 177 -5.64 -10.66 1.43
CA LEU A 177 -6.42 -10.42 2.66
C LEU A 177 -5.52 -9.92 3.79
N ALA A 178 -4.36 -10.54 4.00
CA ALA A 178 -3.40 -10.09 5.02
C ALA A 178 -2.98 -8.64 4.80
N ALA A 179 -2.65 -8.25 3.56
CA ALA A 179 -2.30 -6.88 3.22
C ALA A 179 -3.46 -5.89 3.45
N GLY A 180 -4.68 -6.25 3.03
CA GLY A 180 -5.86 -5.42 3.28
C GLY A 180 -6.14 -5.23 4.76
N SER A 181 -6.05 -6.30 5.56
CA SER A 181 -6.21 -6.24 7.01
C SER A 181 -5.11 -5.46 7.71
N ALA A 182 -3.86 -5.54 7.24
CA ALA A 182 -2.76 -4.75 7.78
C ALA A 182 -2.98 -3.25 7.50
N SER A 183 -3.41 -2.90 6.28
CA SER A 183 -3.70 -1.51 5.90
C SER A 183 -4.86 -0.94 6.73
N VAL A 184 -5.96 -1.68 6.87
CA VAL A 184 -7.10 -1.29 7.73
C VAL A 184 -6.66 -1.15 9.19
N GLY A 185 -5.90 -2.11 9.71
CA GLY A 185 -5.41 -2.07 11.08
C GLY A 185 -4.52 -0.86 11.34
N LEU A 186 -3.58 -0.57 10.43
CA LEU A 186 -2.72 0.61 10.52
C LEU A 186 -3.53 1.91 10.46
N SER A 187 -4.42 2.05 9.48
CA SER A 187 -5.33 3.21 9.37
C SER A 187 -6.11 3.46 10.66
N ARG A 188 -6.70 2.41 11.25
CA ARG A 188 -7.41 2.52 12.53
C ARG A 188 -6.48 2.88 13.67
N ALA A 189 -5.30 2.28 13.73
CA ALA A 189 -4.32 2.52 14.77
C ALA A 189 -3.97 4.01 14.86
N LEU A 190 -3.72 4.63 13.70
CA LEU A 190 -3.41 6.04 13.56
C LEU A 190 -4.50 6.93 14.17
N PHE A 191 -5.77 6.68 13.84
CA PHE A 191 -6.87 7.40 14.47
C PHE A 191 -6.92 7.21 15.99
N THR A 192 -6.60 6.01 16.51
CA THR A 192 -6.63 5.78 17.96
C THR A 192 -5.53 6.50 18.73
N ILE A 193 -4.46 6.93 18.06
CA ILE A 193 -3.36 7.71 18.64
C ILE A 193 -3.42 9.20 18.26
N GLY A 194 -4.55 9.66 17.72
CA GLY A 194 -4.78 11.07 17.41
C GLY A 194 -4.15 11.58 16.10
N LEU A 195 -3.70 10.67 15.23
CA LEU A 195 -3.14 11.01 13.91
C LEU A 195 -4.18 10.76 12.80
N ASP A 196 -4.01 11.42 11.66
CA ASP A 196 -4.87 11.19 10.50
C ASP A 196 -4.58 9.81 9.89
N GLY A 197 -5.53 8.90 10.07
CA GLY A 197 -5.50 7.53 9.55
C GLY A 197 -6.14 7.35 8.18
N ARG A 198 -6.60 8.42 7.51
CA ARG A 198 -7.13 8.29 6.13
C ARG A 198 -6.03 7.78 5.20
N VAL A 199 -6.43 6.93 4.25
CA VAL A 199 -5.50 6.51 3.19
C VAL A 199 -5.47 7.54 2.07
N VAL A 200 -4.29 7.67 1.47
CA VAL A 200 -3.95 8.63 0.44
C VAL A 200 -3.62 7.90 -0.87
N GLU A 201 -3.88 8.54 -2.00
CA GLU A 201 -3.39 8.08 -3.30
C GLU A 201 -1.86 8.23 -3.34
N LEU A 202 -1.17 7.14 -3.66
CA LEU A 202 0.28 7.03 -3.51
C LEU A 202 1.05 8.12 -4.28
N VAL A 203 0.69 8.36 -5.55
CA VAL A 203 1.43 9.31 -6.39
C VAL A 203 1.24 10.74 -5.90
N ALA A 204 0.01 11.14 -5.57
CA ALA A 204 -0.31 12.44 -5.00
C ALA A 204 0.39 12.66 -3.65
N ALA A 205 0.44 11.64 -2.79
CA ALA A 205 1.08 11.74 -1.48
C ALA A 205 2.61 11.83 -1.58
N LEU A 206 3.24 11.06 -2.47
CA LEU A 206 4.67 11.17 -2.74
C LEU A 206 5.02 12.56 -3.25
N HIS A 207 4.21 13.10 -4.17
CA HIS A 207 4.41 14.46 -4.68
C HIS A 207 4.34 15.48 -3.55
N LEU A 208 3.27 15.44 -2.74
CA LEU A 208 3.07 16.37 -1.64
C LEU A 208 4.24 16.31 -0.63
N ALA A 209 4.66 15.10 -0.23
CA ALA A 209 5.78 14.91 0.69
C ALA A 209 7.12 15.43 0.13
N LEU A 210 7.30 15.44 -1.20
CA LEU A 210 8.52 15.96 -1.84
C LEU A 210 8.50 17.48 -2.05
N THR A 211 7.32 18.08 -2.18
CA THR A 211 7.14 19.51 -2.48
C THR A 211 6.84 20.37 -1.27
N ASP A 212 6.33 19.79 -0.18
CA ASP A 212 6.12 20.47 1.11
C ASP A 212 6.98 19.80 2.19
N PRO A 213 8.19 20.35 2.48
CA PRO A 213 9.09 19.81 3.49
C PRO A 213 8.48 19.77 4.90
N SER A 214 7.45 20.58 5.18
CA SER A 214 6.81 20.64 6.50
C SER A 214 5.64 19.66 6.65
N ALA A 215 5.19 19.01 5.58
CA ALA A 215 4.04 18.10 5.61
C ALA A 215 4.23 16.93 6.59
N ALA A 216 5.43 16.35 6.64
CA ALA A 216 5.72 15.24 7.54
C ALA A 216 5.65 15.66 9.02
N ASP A 217 6.24 16.82 9.36
CA ASP A 217 6.25 17.34 10.72
C ASP A 217 4.86 17.74 11.19
N ARG A 218 4.07 18.42 10.34
CA ARG A 218 2.68 18.76 10.61
C ARG A 218 1.84 17.50 10.86
N TRP A 219 1.95 16.51 9.98
CA TRP A 219 1.23 15.25 10.16
C TRP A 219 1.60 14.55 11.47
N ASN A 220 2.89 14.53 11.84
CA ASN A 220 3.37 13.96 13.10
C ASN A 220 2.85 14.69 14.35
N GLN A 221 2.51 15.96 14.21
CA GLN A 221 1.90 16.78 15.26
C GLN A 221 0.37 16.63 15.31
N GLY A 222 -0.21 15.78 14.44
CA GLY A 222 -1.66 15.61 14.30
C GLY A 222 -2.32 16.73 13.50
N GLU A 223 -1.55 17.58 12.83
CA GLU A 223 -2.06 18.65 11.99
C GLU A 223 -2.40 18.15 10.58
N PRO A 224 -3.37 18.79 9.91
CA PRO A 224 -3.61 18.64 8.48
C PRO A 224 -2.34 18.80 7.63
N ALA A 225 -2.08 17.83 6.76
CA ALA A 225 -0.94 17.89 5.84
C ALA A 225 -1.17 17.15 4.52
N PHE A 226 -1.94 16.06 4.51
CA PHE A 226 -2.12 15.20 3.33
C PHE A 226 -3.55 15.23 2.77
N GLU A 227 -4.39 16.21 3.14
CA GLU A 227 -5.79 16.33 2.71
C GLU A 227 -5.95 16.28 1.19
N ALA A 228 -5.03 16.94 0.48
CA ALA A 228 -5.04 16.99 -0.98
C ALA A 228 -4.75 15.64 -1.65
N ALA A 229 -4.15 14.69 -0.92
CA ALA A 229 -3.81 13.36 -1.40
C ALA A 229 -4.79 12.28 -0.93
N VAL A 230 -5.77 12.60 -0.08
CA VAL A 230 -6.77 11.61 0.39
C VAL A 230 -7.52 11.01 -0.80
N ASP A 231 -7.60 9.67 -0.87
CA ASP A 231 -8.24 9.00 -2.00
C ASP A 231 -9.77 9.19 -1.97
N ARG A 232 -10.26 10.07 -2.84
CA ARG A 232 -11.68 10.46 -2.87
C ARG A 232 -12.61 9.35 -3.36
N GLU A 233 -12.12 8.48 -4.24
CA GLU A 233 -12.90 7.35 -4.76
C GLU A 233 -13.21 6.35 -3.64
N LEU A 234 -12.21 6.02 -2.82
CA LEU A 234 -12.39 5.15 -1.67
C LEU A 234 -13.29 5.80 -0.62
N VAL A 235 -13.12 7.09 -0.33
CA VAL A 235 -14.02 7.82 0.59
C VAL A 235 -15.47 7.71 0.12
N ALA A 236 -15.74 8.02 -1.16
CA ALA A 236 -17.08 7.90 -1.73
C ALA A 236 -17.62 6.46 -1.69
N MET A 237 -16.78 5.46 -1.93
CA MET A 237 -17.17 4.05 -1.81
C MET A 237 -17.57 3.68 -0.37
N LEU A 238 -16.80 4.12 0.62
CA LEU A 238 -17.07 3.83 2.03
C LEU A 238 -18.33 4.54 2.52
N GLU A 239 -18.58 5.78 2.08
CA GLU A 239 -19.79 6.53 2.39
C GLU A 239 -21.04 5.84 1.85
N ARG A 240 -21.03 5.38 0.58
CA ARG A 240 -22.13 4.59 0.00
C ARG A 240 -22.43 3.33 0.81
N ARG A 241 -21.39 2.56 1.17
CA ARG A 241 -21.55 1.33 1.97
C ARG A 241 -22.11 1.59 3.38
N ARG A 242 -21.89 2.78 3.95
CA ARG A 242 -22.48 3.16 5.25
C ARG A 242 -23.97 3.46 5.09
N LEU A 243 -24.37 4.15 4.02
CA LEU A 243 -25.77 4.44 3.72
C LEU A 243 -26.55 3.15 3.44
N ASP A 244 -25.97 2.18 2.73
CA ASP A 244 -26.63 0.90 2.43
C ASP A 244 -26.82 -0.01 3.67
N ARG A 245 -26.16 0.31 4.79
CA ARG A 245 -26.23 -0.45 6.06
C ARG A 245 -27.07 0.22 7.14
N GLY A 246 -27.52 1.47 6.91
CA GLY A 246 -28.36 2.23 7.83
C GLY A 246 -29.83 2.12 7.45
#